data_AF-A0A392SYN7-F1
#
_entry.id   AF-A0A392SYN7-F1
#
_cell.length_a   1.000
_cell.length_b   1.000
_cell.length_c   1.000
_cell.angle_alpha   90.00
_cell.angle_beta   90.00
_cell.angle_gamma   90.00
#
_symmetry.space_group_name_H-M   'P 1'
#
loop_
_entity.id
_entity.type
_entity.pdbx_description
1 polymer ?
#
loop_
_entity_poly.entity_id
_entity_poly.type
_entity_poly.pdbx_seq_one_letter_code
_entity_poly.pdbx_strand_id
1 'polypeptide(L)'
;RMSLSLAGRSIVHPVGILHDVLVRVAEFVFPADFVILDIEEDRDWEPLLLGRPFLAIGRALIDVELGELMLRTNGEQVMFNVFEAMKRHDDDPQCF
;
A
#
# COMPACT_ATOMS: atom_id res chain seq x y z
N ARG A 1 -18.74 -0.60 -15.44
CA ARG A 1 -18.87 -0.18 -14.01
C ARG A 1 -18.25 -1.30 -13.17
N MET A 2 -17.20 -1.00 -12.40
CA MET A 2 -16.53 -1.95 -11.53
C MET A 2 -17.24 -2.01 -10.17
N SER A 3 -17.19 -3.17 -9.51
CA SER A 3 -17.64 -3.37 -8.13
C SER A 3 -16.64 -4.27 -7.42
N LEU A 4 -16.31 -3.96 -6.16
CA LEU A 4 -15.41 -4.77 -5.34
C LEU A 4 -16.21 -5.42 -4.21
N SER A 5 -15.93 -6.69 -3.95
CA SER A 5 -16.42 -7.38 -2.74
C SER A 5 -15.32 -7.36 -1.69
N LEU A 6 -15.61 -6.78 -0.52
CA LEU A 6 -14.68 -6.78 0.62
C LEU A 6 -14.80 -8.09 1.41
N ALA A 7 -13.84 -8.34 2.31
CA ALA A 7 -13.83 -9.54 3.15
C ALA A 7 -15.08 -9.64 4.05
N GLY A 8 -15.64 -8.49 4.45
CA GLY A 8 -16.92 -8.38 5.17
C GLY A 8 -18.16 -8.65 4.31
N ARG A 9 -18.00 -9.06 3.05
CA ARG A 9 -19.08 -9.25 2.06
C ARG A 9 -19.85 -7.98 1.67
N SER A 10 -19.39 -6.81 2.11
CA SER A 10 -19.86 -5.54 1.59
C SER A 10 -19.39 -5.35 0.15
N ILE A 11 -20.24 -4.72 -0.66
CA ILE A 11 -19.93 -4.38 -2.04
C ILE A 11 -19.70 -2.88 -2.10
N VAL A 12 -18.51 -2.48 -2.55
CA VAL A 12 -18.14 -1.07 -2.74
C VAL A 12 -17.96 -0.77 -4.23
N HIS A 13 -18.33 0.44 -4.61
CA HIS A 13 -18.20 0.93 -5.97
C HIS A 13 -17.08 1.97 -6.00
N PRO A 14 -16.04 1.78 -6.82
CA PRO A 14 -14.98 2.77 -6.92
C PRO A 14 -15.49 4.12 -7.42
N VAL A 15 -14.89 5.18 -6.88
CA VAL A 15 -15.07 6.56 -7.34
C VAL A 15 -14.33 6.74 -8.66
N GLY A 16 -13.14 6.14 -8.77
CA GLY A 16 -12.28 6.28 -9.93
C GLY A 16 -11.10 5.33 -9.89
N ILE A 17 -10.28 5.43 -10.93
CA ILE A 17 -8.99 4.74 -11.03
C ILE A 17 -7.95 5.82 -11.30
N LEU A 18 -6.87 5.79 -10.52
CA LEU A 18 -5.70 6.63 -10.72
C LEU A 18 -4.65 5.79 -11.43
N HIS A 19 -4.27 6.19 -12.64
CA HIS A 19 -3.37 5.44 -13.51
C HIS A 19 -1.94 5.97 -13.45
N ASP A 20 -0.97 5.09 -13.73
CA ASP A 20 0.44 5.44 -13.98
C ASP A 20 1.12 6.19 -12.81
N VAL A 21 0.78 5.83 -11.57
CA VAL A 21 1.37 6.44 -10.37
C VAL A 21 2.71 5.81 -10.04
N LEU A 22 3.71 6.64 -9.77
CA LEU A 22 5.00 6.18 -9.25
C LEU A 22 4.95 6.14 -7.71
N VAL A 23 5.15 4.95 -7.16
CA VAL A 23 5.19 4.70 -5.73
C VAL A 23 6.64 4.50 -5.30
N ARG A 24 7.13 5.37 -4.41
CA ARG A 24 8.45 5.22 -3.81
C ARG A 24 8.36 4.39 -2.53
N VAL A 25 9.15 3.34 -2.42
CA VAL A 25 9.30 2.52 -1.22
C VAL A 25 10.80 2.41 -0.92
N ALA A 26 11.25 3.07 0.14
CA ALA A 26 12.66 3.29 0.41
C ALA A 26 13.38 3.89 -0.82
N GLU A 27 14.37 3.18 -1.37
CA GLU A 27 15.14 3.58 -2.57
C GLU A 27 14.44 3.21 -3.88
N PHE A 28 13.40 2.36 -3.85
CA PHE A 28 12.79 1.80 -5.04
C PHE A 28 11.59 2.61 -5.50
N VAL A 29 11.37 2.64 -6.82
CA VAL A 29 10.21 3.27 -7.45
C VAL A 29 9.49 2.26 -8.31
N PHE A 30 8.18 2.10 -8.08
CA PHE A 30 7.33 1.16 -8.79
C PHE A 30 6.16 1.88 -9.47
N PRO A 31 5.85 1.57 -10.74
CA PRO A 31 4.60 2.02 -11.34
C PRO A 31 3.42 1.22 -10.75
N ALA A 32 2.31 1.90 -10.49
CA ALA A 32 1.10 1.30 -9.95
C ALA A 32 -0.16 2.08 -10.39
N ASP A 33 -1.25 1.34 -10.56
CA ASP A 33 -2.58 1.91 -10.67
C ASP A 33 -3.32 1.72 -9.34
N PHE A 34 -4.14 2.70 -8.95
CA PHE A 34 -4.93 2.65 -7.72
C PHE A 34 -6.42 2.75 -8.01
N VAL A 35 -7.20 1.95 -7.30
CA VAL A 35 -8.65 2.09 -7.28
C VAL A 35 -9.02 2.98 -6.10
N ILE A 36 -9.69 4.10 -6.38
CA ILE A 36 -10.09 5.07 -5.36
C ILE A 36 -11.48 4.70 -4.84
N LEU A 37 -11.59 4.51 -3.52
CA LEU A 37 -12.83 4.19 -2.84
C LEU A 37 -13.21 5.36 -1.92
N ASP A 38 -14.50 5.70 -1.91
CA ASP A 38 -15.08 6.60 -0.91
C ASP A 38 -15.61 5.72 0.23
N ILE A 39 -14.87 5.67 1.33
CA ILE A 39 -15.20 4.90 2.53
C ILE A 39 -15.18 5.85 3.73
N GLU A 40 -16.05 5.61 4.70
CA GLU A 40 -16.10 6.42 5.93
C GLU A 40 -14.74 6.31 6.64
N GLU A 41 -14.06 7.44 6.76
CA GLU A 41 -12.68 7.53 7.23
C GLU A 41 -12.67 7.56 8.77
N ASP A 42 -12.01 6.57 9.39
CA ASP A 42 -11.57 6.72 10.78
C ASP A 42 -10.42 7.73 10.76
N ARG A 43 -10.60 8.88 11.43
CA ARG A 43 -9.70 10.05 11.39
C ARG A 43 -8.24 9.76 11.75
N ASP A 44 -7.95 8.57 12.25
CA ASP A 44 -6.65 8.15 12.73
C ASP A 44 -5.90 7.28 11.71
N TRP A 45 -6.40 7.02 10.50
CA TRP A 45 -5.71 6.17 9.53
C TRP A 45 -6.06 6.48 8.09
N GLU A 46 -5.05 6.67 7.25
CA GLU A 46 -5.17 6.77 5.79
C GLU A 46 -4.95 5.38 5.15
N PRO A 47 -6.00 4.60 4.83
CA PRO A 47 -5.83 3.23 4.37
C PRO A 47 -5.32 3.12 2.93
N LEU A 48 -4.04 2.76 2.77
CA LEU A 48 -3.49 2.30 1.50
C LEU A 48 -3.45 0.77 1.43
N LEU A 49 -4.22 0.19 0.51
CA LEU A 49 -4.20 -1.26 0.26
C LEU A 49 -3.29 -1.61 -0.90
N LEU A 50 -2.15 -2.23 -0.60
CA LEU A 50 -1.25 -2.78 -1.62
C LEU A 50 -1.77 -4.11 -2.11
N GLY A 51 -2.32 -4.11 -3.32
CA GLY A 51 -2.81 -5.33 -3.96
C GLY A 51 -1.68 -6.31 -4.32
N ARG A 52 -2.07 -7.58 -4.53
CA ARG A 52 -1.16 -8.63 -5.05
C ARG A 52 -0.41 -8.22 -6.34
N PRO A 53 -1.01 -7.49 -7.30
CA PRO A 53 -0.28 -7.02 -8.47
C PRO A 53 0.93 -6.13 -8.12
N PHE A 54 0.76 -5.19 -7.19
CA PHE A 54 1.85 -4.33 -6.73
C PHE A 54 2.96 -5.15 -6.05
N LEU A 55 2.57 -6.04 -5.13
CA LEU A 55 3.49 -6.94 -4.45
C LEU A 55 4.25 -7.85 -5.42
N ALA A 56 3.62 -8.28 -6.51
CA ALA A 56 4.26 -9.09 -7.55
C ALA A 56 5.33 -8.30 -8.33
N ILE A 57 5.11 -7.01 -8.60
CA ILE A 57 6.11 -6.14 -9.27
C ILE A 57 7.38 -6.08 -8.42
N GLY A 58 7.23 -5.82 -7.12
CA GLY A 58 8.34 -5.81 -6.16
C GLY A 58 8.81 -7.19 -5.72
N ARG A 59 8.34 -8.29 -6.33
CA ARG A 59 8.66 -9.69 -5.97
C ARG A 59 8.64 -9.92 -4.45
N ALA A 60 7.59 -9.42 -3.80
CA ALA A 60 7.52 -9.31 -2.36
C ALA A 60 7.63 -10.68 -1.66
N LEU A 61 8.36 -10.72 -0.55
CA LEU A 61 8.30 -11.79 0.44
C LEU A 61 7.80 -11.18 1.74
N ILE A 62 6.81 -11.82 2.35
CA ILE A 62 6.14 -11.33 3.55
C ILE A 62 6.26 -12.39 4.63
N ASP A 63 6.98 -12.07 5.70
CA ASP A 63 6.92 -12.82 6.95
C ASP A 63 5.90 -12.15 7.87
N VAL A 64 4.75 -12.80 8.03
CA VAL A 64 3.63 -12.25 8.80
C VAL A 64 3.91 -12.34 10.31
N GLU A 65 4.64 -13.36 10.75
CA GLU A 65 4.91 -13.58 12.17
C GLU A 65 5.91 -12.54 12.68
N LEU A 66 6.96 -12.27 11.90
CA LEU A 66 7.99 -11.28 12.23
C LEU A 66 7.59 -9.85 11.81
N GLY A 67 6.57 -9.71 10.96
CA GLY A 67 6.18 -8.42 10.39
C GLY A 67 7.21 -7.87 9.42
N GLU A 68 7.89 -8.72 8.66
CA GLU A 68 8.91 -8.29 7.70
C GLU A 68 8.34 -8.28 6.29
N LEU A 69 8.56 -7.17 5.59
CA LEU A 69 8.29 -7.04 4.16
C LEU A 69 9.62 -6.86 3.43
N MET A 70 9.93 -7.81 2.55
CA MET A 70 11.04 -7.70 1.60
C MET A 70 10.48 -7.36 0.22
N LEU A 71 11.07 -6.36 -0.44
CA LEU A 71 10.86 -6.06 -1.86
C LEU A 71 12.18 -6.22 -2.61
N ARG A 72 12.12 -6.75 -3.84
CA ARG A 72 13.26 -6.99 -4.71
C ARG A 72 13.01 -6.48 -6.12
N THR A 73 13.94 -5.67 -6.62
CA THR A 73 13.94 -5.16 -7.99
C THR A 73 15.36 -5.04 -8.51
N ASN A 74 15.58 -5.27 -9.81
CA ASN A 74 16.90 -5.13 -10.46
C ASN A 74 18.09 -5.83 -9.76
N GLY A 75 17.83 -6.93 -9.03
CA GLY A 75 18.87 -7.66 -8.27
C GLY A 75 19.18 -7.07 -6.89
N GLU A 76 18.58 -5.94 -6.54
CA GLU A 76 18.64 -5.32 -5.23
C GLU A 76 17.42 -5.70 -4.38
N GLN A 77 17.57 -5.68 -3.07
CA GLN A 77 16.49 -5.95 -2.13
C GLN A 77 16.48 -4.96 -0.97
N VAL A 78 15.28 -4.64 -0.50
CA VAL A 78 15.06 -3.89 0.74
C VAL A 78 14.18 -4.74 1.64
N MET A 79 14.46 -4.72 2.94
CA MET A 79 13.68 -5.39 3.95
C MET A 79 13.41 -4.41 5.08
N PHE A 80 12.16 -4.33 5.53
CA PHE A 80 11.80 -3.47 6.65
C PHE A 80 10.73 -4.15 7.50
N ASN A 81 10.76 -3.82 8.79
CA ASN A 81 9.72 -4.23 9.73
C ASN A 81 8.53 -3.29 9.60
N VAL A 82 7.35 -3.85 9.30
CA VAL A 82 6.14 -3.04 9.08
C VAL A 82 5.63 -2.40 10.37
N PHE A 83 5.85 -3.02 11.54
CA PHE A 83 5.43 -2.43 12.80
C PHE A 83 6.27 -1.20 13.18
N GLU A 84 7.56 -1.21 12.83
CA GLU A 84 8.44 -0.06 13.01
C GLU A 84 8.15 1.04 11.97
N ALA A 85 7.97 0.67 10.70
CA ALA A 85 7.71 1.62 9.61
C ALA A 85 6.38 2.38 9.78
N MET A 86 5.40 1.78 10.45
CA MET A 86 4.10 2.38 10.71
C MET A 86 4.04 3.22 12.00
N LYS A 87 5.14 3.31 12.77
CA LYS A 87 5.19 4.23 13.91
C LYS A 87 5.12 5.66 13.38
N ARG A 88 4.04 6.36 13.75
CA ARG A 88 3.96 7.80 13.52
C ARG A 88 5.06 8.48 14.32
N HIS A 89 5.92 9.22 13.63
CA HIS A 89 6.72 10.23 14.30
C HIS A 89 5.81 11.45 14.49
N ASP A 90 5.41 11.74 15.72
CA ASP A 90 4.59 12.91 16.07
C ASP A 90 5.23 14.26 15.70
N ASP A 91 6.48 14.25 15.19
CA ASP A 91 7.31 15.42 14.93
C ASP A 91 7.47 15.79 13.44
N ASP A 92 6.87 15.07 12.49
CA ASP A 92 6.96 15.45 11.07
C ASP A 92 5.86 16.47 10.73
N PRO A 93 6.18 17.72 10.32
CA PRO A 93 5.16 18.70 9.97
C PRO A 93 4.30 18.12 8.85
N GLN A 94 2.99 18.12 9.10
CA GLN A 94 1.95 17.65 8.19
C GLN A 94 2.31 18.02 6.74
N CYS A 95 2.57 17.01 5.91
CA CYS A 95 2.69 17.24 4.48
C CYS A 95 1.33 17.73 3.96
N PHE A 96 1.33 18.91 3.35
CA PHE A 96 0.18 19.56 2.69
C PHE A 96 -0.14 18.90 1.35
#